data_AF-A0A5J4R6B1-F1
#
_entry.id   AF-A0A5J4R6B1-F1
#
_cell.length_a   1.000
_cell.length_b   1.000
_cell.length_c   1.000
_cell.angle_alpha   90.00
_cell.angle_beta   90.00
_cell.angle_gamma   90.00
#
_symmetry.space_group_name_H-M   'P 1'
#
loop_
_entity.id
_entity.type
_entity.pdbx_description
1 polymer ?
#
loop_
_entity_poly.entity_id
_entity_poly.type
_entity_poly.pdbx_seq_one_letter_code
_entity_poly.pdbx_strand_id
1 'polypeptide(L)' 'MSETGKKYKKHDYSKRLKIVAKVLEDHLPVRTAARLFEVDSMQVKYWVAMYSRYGEEGLR' A
#
# COMPACT_ATOMS: atom_id res chain seq x y z
N MET A 1 -9.86 -5.66 27.94
CA MET A 1 -9.93 -4.32 27.34
C MET A 1 -9.96 -4.52 25.83
N SER A 2 -11.15 -4.70 25.27
CA SER A 2 -11.35 -5.18 23.89
C SER A 2 -12.00 -4.08 23.07
N GLU A 3 -11.22 -3.19 22.47
CA GLU A 3 -11.70 -2.23 21.46
C GLU A 3 -10.58 -1.96 20.44
N THR A 4 -10.29 -2.91 19.57
CA THR A 4 -9.48 -2.64 18.37
C THR A 4 -10.32 -2.81 17.12
N GLY A 5 -11.36 -1.98 16.99
CA GLY A 5 -11.89 -1.66 15.67
C GLY A 5 -10.85 -0.81 14.94
N LYS A 6 -9.88 -1.44 14.26
CA LYS A 6 -8.89 -0.73 13.43
C LYS A 6 -9.66 0.00 12.34
N LYS A 7 -9.97 1.28 12.57
CA LYS A 7 -10.71 2.14 11.64
C LYS A 7 -9.95 2.14 10.33
N TYR A 8 -10.52 1.55 9.27
CA TYR A 8 -9.89 1.49 7.96
C TYR A 8 -9.63 2.90 7.48
N LYS A 9 -8.37 3.36 7.54
CA LYS A 9 -7.98 4.66 6.98
C LYS A 9 -8.08 4.51 5.46
N LYS A 10 -9.06 5.18 4.86
CA LYS A 10 -9.21 5.20 3.41
C LYS A 10 -7.97 5.90 2.85
N HIS A 11 -7.12 5.14 2.16
CA HIS A 11 -6.01 5.70 1.42
C HIS A 11 -6.53 6.12 0.05
N ASP A 12 -6.23 7.36 -0.35
CA ASP A 12 -6.53 7.85 -1.69
C ASP A 12 -5.83 7.00 -2.73
N TYR A 13 -6.52 6.75 -3.85
CA TYR A 13 -6.01 5.98 -4.98
C TYR A 13 -4.62 6.46 -5.43
N SER A 14 -4.46 7.78 -5.54
CA SER A 14 -3.20 8.42 -5.91
C SER A 14 -2.06 8.10 -4.95
N LYS A 15 -2.34 7.99 -3.63
CA LYS A 15 -1.35 7.61 -2.63
C LYS A 15 -0.94 6.15 -2.81
N ARG A 16 -1.89 5.25 -3.04
CA ARG A 16 -1.59 3.82 -3.28
C ARG A 16 -0.74 3.63 -4.54
N LEU A 17 -1.10 4.32 -5.62
CA LEU A 17 -0.38 4.26 -6.89
C LEU A 17 1.08 4.73 -6.73
N LYS A 18 1.30 5.87 -6.05
CA LYS A 18 2.65 6.35 -5.73
C LYS A 18 3.45 5.33 -4.93
N ILE A 19 2.85 4.71 -3.92
CA ILE A 19 3.52 3.72 -3.07
C ILE A 19 3.94 2.49 -3.89
N VAL A 20 3.05 1.98 -4.75
CA VAL A 20 3.33 0.82 -5.60
C VAL A 20 4.41 1.14 -6.63
N ALA A 21 4.36 2.31 -7.28
CA ALA A 21 5.40 2.78 -8.20
C ALA A 21 6.77 2.84 -7.51
N LYS A 22 6.85 3.37 -6.28
CA LYS A 22 8.10 3.35 -5.49
C LYS A 22 8.65 1.94 -5.24
N VAL A 23 7.79 0.95 -5.02
CA VAL A 23 8.23 -0.43 -4.79
C VAL A 23 8.65 -1.13 -6.07
N LEU A 24 7.92 -0.92 -7.18
CA LEU A 24 8.13 -1.65 -8.43
C LEU A 24 9.14 -0.98 -9.36
N GLU A 25 9.08 0.34 -9.51
CA GLU A 25 9.93 1.12 -10.43
C GLU A 25 11.25 1.53 -9.75
N ASP A 26 11.16 2.09 -8.54
CA ASP A 26 12.36 2.51 -7.79
C ASP A 26 12.98 1.36 -6.96
N HIS A 27 12.43 0.14 -7.08
CA HIS A 27 12.84 -1.07 -6.36
C HIS A 27 12.95 -0.88 -4.83
N LEU A 28 12.16 0.02 -4.23
CA LEU A 28 12.20 0.20 -2.78
C LEU A 28 11.67 -1.06 -2.07
N PRO A 29 12.35 -1.51 -1.00
CA PRO A 29 11.81 -2.54 -0.13
C PRO A 29 10.46 -2.11 0.44
N VAL A 30 9.50 -3.04 0.48
CA VAL A 30 8.13 -2.83 1.01
C VAL A 30 8.15 -2.15 2.38
N ARG A 31 9.06 -2.54 3.27
CA ARG A 31 9.21 -1.95 4.62
C ARG A 31 9.65 -0.48 4.56
N THR A 32 10.54 -0.13 3.65
CA THR A 32 11.03 1.24 3.47
C THR A 32 9.93 2.13 2.89
N ALA A 33 9.22 1.66 1.86
CA ALA A 33 8.06 2.37 1.33
C ALA A 33 6.96 2.55 2.38
N ALA A 34 6.65 1.50 3.16
CA ALA A 34 5.68 1.58 4.24
C ALA A 34 6.03 2.66 5.28
N ARG A 35 7.30 2.74 5.69
CA ARG A 35 7.79 3.78 6.61
C ARG A 35 7.72 5.17 5.98
N LEU A 36 8.13 5.32 4.72
CA LEU A 36 8.14 6.60 4.01
C LEU A 36 6.74 7.22 3.89
N PHE A 37 5.72 6.39 3.70
CA PHE A 37 4.34 6.83 3.50
C PHE A 37 3.44 6.67 4.74
N GLU A 38 4.01 6.26 5.88
CA GLU A 38 3.31 6.01 7.14
C GLU A 38 2.10 5.09 6.97
N VAL A 39 2.33 3.94 6.31
CA VAL A 39 1.31 2.91 6.07
C VAL A 39 1.77 1.55 6.59
N ASP A 40 0.82 0.63 6.77
CA ASP A 40 1.14 -0.73 7.18
C ASP A 40 1.86 -1.48 6.05
N SER A 41 2.99 -2.12 6.36
CA SER A 41 3.74 -2.90 5.37
C SER A 41 2.94 -4.04 4.73
N MET A 42 1.95 -4.60 5.43
CA MET A 42 1.03 -5.59 4.88
C MET A 42 0.09 -4.97 3.84
N GLN A 43 -0.35 -3.72 4.04
CA GLN A 43 -1.16 -3.00 3.03
C GLN A 43 -0.34 -2.73 1.78
N VAL A 44 0.92 -2.33 1.92
CA VAL A 44 1.83 -2.13 0.78
C VAL A 44 2.01 -3.44 0.01
N LYS A 45 2.28 -4.55 0.70
CA LYS A 45 2.41 -5.87 0.07
C LYS A 45 1.12 -6.27 -0.67
N TYR A 46 -0.04 -6.03 -0.06
CA TYR A 46 -1.33 -6.28 -0.68
C TYR A 46 -1.54 -5.44 -1.94
N TRP A 47 -1.27 -4.14 -1.91
CA TRP A 47 -1.39 -3.26 -3.07
C TRP A 47 -0.46 -3.66 -4.21
N VAL A 48 0.79 -4.00 -3.90
CA VAL A 48 1.74 -4.49 -4.91
C VAL A 48 1.23 -5.79 -5.56
N ALA A 49 0.68 -6.72 -4.78
CA ALA A 49 0.10 -7.95 -5.31
C ALA A 49 -1.14 -7.69 -6.19
N MET A 50 -2.04 -6.79 -5.75
CA MET A 50 -3.22 -6.41 -6.52
C MET A 50 -2.85 -5.71 -7.83
N TYR A 51 -1.86 -4.80 -7.78
CA TYR A 51 -1.36 -4.12 -8.96
C TYR A 51 -0.69 -5.10 -9.93
N SER A 52 0.10 -6.06 -9.42
CA SER A 52 0.74 -7.08 -10.27
C SER A 52 -0.28 -7.98 -10.98
N ARG A 53 -1.46 -8.20 -10.38
CA ARG A 53 -2.50 -9.08 -10.92
C ARG A 53 -3.51 -8.36 -11.81
N TYR A 54 -3.87 -7.13 -11.47
CA TYR A 54 -4.99 -6.40 -12.08
C TYR A 54 -4.60 -5.02 -12.62
N GLY A 55 -3.32 -4.66 -12.56
CA GLY A 55 -2.84 -3.33 -12.90
C GLY A 55 -3.40 -2.26 -11.96
N GLU A 56 -3.51 -1.04 -12.49
CA GLU A 56 -4.08 0.12 -11.79
C GLU A 56 -5.48 -0.15 -11.18
N GLU A 57 -6.31 -0.94 -11.85
CA GLU A 57 -7.67 -1.24 -11.40
C GLU A 57 -7.71 -2.04 -10.09
N GLY A 58 -6.63 -2.78 -9.79
CA GLY A 58 -6.47 -3.48 -8.52
C GLY A 58 -6.28 -2.56 -7.31
N LEU A 59 -6.06 -1.25 -7.53
CA LEU A 59 -5.83 -0.27 -6.46
C LEU A 59 -7.02 0.66 -6.18
N ARG A 60 -8.06 0.62 -7.03
CA ARG A 60 -9.27 1.44 -6.86
C ARG A 60 -10.06 1.08 -5.60
#